data_AF-A0A2N1ZBP4-F1
#
_entry.id   AF-A0A2N1ZBP4-F1
#
_cell.length_a   1.000
_cell.length_b   1.000
_cell.length_c   1.000
_cell.angle_alpha   90.00
_cell.angle_beta   90.00
_cell.angle_gamma   90.00
#
_symmetry.space_group_name_H-M   'P 1'
#
loop_
_entity.id
_entity.type
_entity.pdbx_description
1 polymer ?
#
loop_
_entity_poly.entity_id
_entity_poly.type
_entity_poly.pdbx_seq_one_letter_code
_entity_poly.pdbx_strand_id
1 'polypeptide(L)'
;MKRILFHRLVGVLVAVISAGWLLPLGLGIDAYLQYWRGEALPQLLSQPQPNSFPYLHFATQCLHLSFVWLALVLGGWSYAAYSFFVHSAKD
;
A
#
# COMPACT_ATOMS: atom_id res chain seq x y z
N MET A 1 4.58 -31.12 16.61
CA MET A 1 4.87 -29.73 17.05
C MET A 1 5.44 -28.83 15.94
N LYS A 2 6.50 -29.23 15.21
CA LYS A 2 7.12 -28.40 14.14
C LYS A 2 6.18 -27.97 13.00
N ARG A 3 5.25 -28.83 12.56
CA ARG A 3 4.26 -28.49 11.51
C ARG A 3 3.36 -27.32 11.90
N ILE A 4 2.82 -27.28 13.12
CA ILE A 4 1.88 -26.22 13.56
C ILE A 4 2.57 -24.85 13.58
N LEU A 5 3.82 -24.81 14.05
CA LEU A 5 4.62 -23.58 14.08
C LEU A 5 4.87 -23.04 12.66
N PHE A 6 5.17 -23.91 11.71
CA PHE A 6 5.36 -23.54 10.31
C PHE A 6 4.11 -22.90 9.69
N HIS A 7 2.92 -23.49 9.91
CA HIS A 7 1.67 -22.92 9.38
C HIS A 7 1.35 -21.54 9.99
N ARG A 8 1.65 -21.33 11.27
CA ARG A 8 1.48 -20.01 11.90
C ARG A 8 2.43 -18.97 11.35
N LEU A 9 3.70 -19.33 11.13
CA LEU A 9 4.68 -18.42 10.53
C LEU A 9 4.28 -18.02 9.10
N VAL A 10 3.83 -18.99 8.30
CA VAL A 10 3.31 -18.73 6.94
C VAL A 10 2.10 -17.78 7.01
N GLY A 11 1.16 -18.01 7.93
CA GLY A 11 0.00 -17.12 8.12
C GLY A 11 0.39 -15.69 8.47
N VAL A 12 1.36 -15.50 9.38
CA VAL A 12 1.88 -14.18 9.73
C VAL A 12 2.56 -13.52 8.54
N LEU A 13 3.38 -14.27 7.78
CA LEU A 13 4.02 -13.78 6.56
C LEU A 13 3.00 -13.31 5.52
N VAL A 14 1.96 -14.10 5.28
CA VAL A 14 0.89 -13.75 4.35
C VAL A 14 0.14 -12.50 4.82
N ALA A 15 -0.12 -12.36 6.12
CA ALA A 15 -0.75 -11.17 6.67
C ALA A 15 0.13 -9.91 6.51
N VAL A 16 1.42 -10.02 6.80
CA VAL A 16 2.39 -8.91 6.65
C VAL A 16 2.51 -8.49 5.18
N ILE A 17 2.65 -9.45 4.26
CA ILE A 17 2.70 -9.17 2.81
C ILE A 17 1.38 -8.56 2.33
N SER A 18 0.24 -9.03 2.85
CA SER A 18 -1.09 -8.46 2.54
C SER A 18 -1.23 -7.02 3.02
N ALA A 19 -0.54 -6.63 4.10
CA ALA A 19 -0.50 -5.25 4.59
C ALA A 19 0.57 -4.38 3.89
N GLY A 20 1.34 -4.94 2.94
CA GLY A 20 2.46 -4.26 2.28
C GLY A 20 2.09 -2.99 1.53
N TRP A 21 0.82 -2.82 1.12
CA TRP A 21 0.33 -1.60 0.47
C TRP A 21 0.31 -0.37 1.39
N LEU A 22 0.26 -0.55 2.71
CA LEU A 22 0.18 0.56 3.67
C LEU A 22 1.45 1.41 3.68
N LEU A 23 2.62 0.81 3.44
CA LEU A 23 3.90 1.50 3.45
C LEU A 23 3.99 2.54 2.32
N PRO A 24 3.81 2.18 1.03
CA PRO A 24 3.81 3.18 -0.04
C PRO A 24 2.63 4.15 0.09
N LEU A 25 1.47 3.73 0.62
CA LEU A 25 0.37 4.66 0.89
C LEU A 25 0.79 5.77 1.86
N GLY A 26 1.38 5.40 3.00
CA GLY A 26 1.81 6.35 4.02
C GLY A 26 2.87 7.32 3.49
N LEU A 27 3.86 6.81 2.76
CA LEU A 27 4.90 7.65 2.14
C LEU A 27 4.31 8.60 1.09
N GLY A 28 3.34 8.15 0.30
CA GLY A 28 2.66 8.98 -0.70
C GLY A 28 1.86 10.11 -0.08
N ILE A 29 1.11 9.82 1.00
CA ILE A 29 0.35 10.82 1.75
C ILE A 29 1.30 11.83 2.41
N ASP A 30 2.37 11.37 3.05
CA ASP A 30 3.32 12.26 3.70
C ASP A 30 4.00 13.19 2.68
N ALA A 31 4.46 12.66 1.54
CA ALA A 31 5.01 13.47 0.46
C ALA A 31 4.02 14.51 -0.08
N TYR A 32 2.74 14.14 -0.21
CA TYR A 32 1.69 15.07 -0.60
C TYR A 32 1.46 16.18 0.45
N LEU A 33 1.52 15.87 1.74
CA LEU A 33 1.44 16.88 2.80
C LEU A 33 2.68 17.77 2.84
N GLN A 34 3.87 17.21 2.57
CA GLN A 34 5.11 17.98 2.47
C GLN A 34 5.08 18.94 1.28
N TYR A 35 4.48 18.56 0.15
CA TYR A 35 4.22 19.48 -0.96
C TYR A 35 3.44 20.73 -0.52
N TRP A 36 2.37 20.54 0.25
CA TRP A 36 1.58 21.66 0.75
C TRP A 36 2.37 22.61 1.66
N ARG A 37 3.24 22.05 2.50
CA ARG A 37 4.06 22.81 3.45
C ARG A 37 5.25 23.51 2.77
N GLY A 38 5.92 22.83 1.84
CA GLY A 38 7.20 23.25 1.27
C GLY A 38 7.10 23.99 -0.06
N GLU A 39 6.03 23.79 -0.83
CA GLU A 39 5.90 24.35 -2.18
C GLU A 39 4.60 25.12 -2.39
N ALA A 40 3.44 24.52 -2.12
CA ALA A 40 2.17 25.16 -2.46
C ALA A 40 1.91 26.43 -1.64
N LEU A 41 2.11 26.37 -0.32
CA LEU A 41 1.90 27.52 0.56
C LEU A 41 2.90 28.67 0.30
N PRO A 42 4.21 28.44 0.12
CA PRO A 42 5.15 29.49 -0.30
C PRO A 42 4.82 30.11 -1.67
N GLN A 43 4.39 29.31 -2.64
CA GLN A 43 3.99 29.82 -3.96
C GLN A 43 2.78 30.76 -3.87
N LEU A 44 1.77 30.39 -3.06
CA LEU A 44 0.61 31.25 -2.78
C LEU A 44 1.02 32.59 -2.14
N LEU A 45 2.10 32.59 -1.34
CA LEU A 45 2.65 33.76 -0.68
C LEU A 45 3.72 34.49 -1.52
N SER A 46 3.91 34.11 -2.79
CA SER A 46 4.94 34.66 -3.69
C SER A 46 6.37 34.60 -3.12
N GLN A 47 6.65 33.60 -2.28
CA GLN A 47 7.98 33.36 -1.73
C GLN A 47 8.81 32.50 -2.70
N PRO A 48 10.14 32.70 -2.76
CA PRO A 48 11.01 31.89 -3.59
C PRO A 48 10.91 30.41 -3.19
N GLN A 49 10.75 29.52 -4.18
CA GLN A 49 10.70 28.08 -3.96
C GLN A 49 12.01 27.59 -3.32
N PRO A 50 11.96 27.02 -2.10
CA PRO A 50 13.16 26.54 -1.44
C PRO A 50 13.58 25.14 -1.90
N ASN A 51 12.71 24.37 -2.58
CA ASN A 51 12.92 22.96 -2.86
C ASN A 51 12.72 22.58 -4.33
N SER A 52 13.48 21.59 -4.78
CA SER A 52 13.45 21.02 -6.14
C SER A 52 13.03 19.54 -6.16
N PHE A 53 12.66 18.99 -4.99
CA PHE A 53 12.18 17.61 -4.90
C PHE A 53 10.78 17.47 -5.53
N PRO A 54 10.55 16.50 -6.43
CA PRO A 54 9.29 16.36 -7.15
C PRO A 54 8.21 15.66 -6.30
N TYR A 55 7.72 16.32 -5.25
CA TYR A 55 6.80 15.73 -4.27
C TYR A 55 5.55 15.09 -4.89
N LEU A 56 4.88 15.79 -5.81
CA LEU A 56 3.66 15.29 -6.43
C LEU A 56 3.91 14.02 -7.26
N HIS A 57 4.98 14.02 -8.05
CA HIS A 57 5.34 12.85 -8.86
C HIS A 57 5.69 11.65 -7.97
N PHE A 58 6.48 11.87 -6.92
CA PHE A 58 6.80 10.82 -5.94
C PHE A 58 5.53 10.30 -5.24
N ALA A 59 4.66 11.20 -4.78
CA ALA A 59 3.39 10.83 -4.16
C ALA A 59 2.51 9.99 -5.10
N THR A 60 2.40 10.37 -6.38
CA THR A 60 1.65 9.62 -7.38
C THR A 60 2.22 8.22 -7.59
N GLN A 61 3.54 8.07 -7.69
CA GLN A 61 4.18 6.76 -7.84
C GLN A 61 3.92 5.85 -6.62
N CYS A 62 4.02 6.40 -5.41
CA CYS A 62 3.72 5.71 -4.17
C CYS A 62 2.26 5.27 -4.10
N LEU A 63 1.31 6.15 -4.43
CA LEU A 63 -0.12 5.81 -4.46
C LEU A 63 -0.42 4.74 -5.51
N HIS A 64 0.15 4.84 -6.72
CA HIS A 64 0.00 3.80 -7.74
C HIS A 64 0.50 2.44 -7.25
N LEU A 65 1.70 2.38 -6.68
CA LEU A 65 2.24 1.13 -6.16
C LEU A 65 1.35 0.55 -5.05
N SER A 66 0.86 1.41 -4.15
CA SER A 66 -0.08 1.01 -3.09
C SER A 66 -1.36 0.41 -3.67
N PHE A 67 -2.00 1.06 -4.64
CA PHE A 67 -3.25 0.57 -5.22
C PHE A 67 -3.06 -0.71 -6.05
N VAL A 68 -1.96 -0.82 -6.79
CA VAL A 68 -1.62 -2.05 -7.51
C VAL A 68 -1.44 -3.21 -6.53
N TRP A 69 -0.68 -2.99 -5.45
CA TRP A 69 -0.49 -4.00 -4.42
C TRP A 69 -1.80 -4.40 -3.74
N LEU A 70 -2.64 -3.41 -3.39
CA LEU A 70 -3.95 -3.64 -2.80
C LEU A 70 -4.85 -4.46 -3.74
N ALA A 71 -4.87 -4.14 -5.04
CA ALA A 71 -5.65 -4.87 -6.03
C ALA A 71 -5.20 -6.34 -6.13
N LEU A 72 -3.90 -6.61 -6.11
CA LEU A 72 -3.35 -7.97 -6.10
C LEU A 72 -3.76 -8.73 -4.84
N VAL A 73 -3.67 -8.09 -3.67
CA VAL A 73 -4.06 -8.70 -2.39
C VAL A 73 -5.56 -9.01 -2.39
N LEU A 74 -6.40 -8.05 -2.77
CA LEU A 74 -7.86 -8.26 -2.85
C LEU A 74 -8.21 -9.36 -3.85
N GLY A 75 -7.63 -9.34 -5.05
CA GLY A 75 -7.84 -10.38 -6.06
C GLY A 75 -7.43 -11.77 -5.56
N GLY A 76 -6.30 -11.88 -4.88
CA GLY A 76 -5.83 -13.12 -4.27
C GLY A 76 -6.80 -13.65 -3.21
N TRP A 77 -7.26 -12.81 -2.29
CA TRP A 77 -8.22 -13.20 -1.26
C TRP A 77 -9.60 -13.53 -1.82
N SER A 78 -10.08 -12.77 -2.82
CA SER A 78 -11.33 -13.07 -3.51
C SER A 78 -11.29 -14.44 -4.21
N TYR A 79 -10.18 -14.75 -4.89
CA TYR A 79 -9.99 -16.05 -5.52
C TYR A 79 -9.91 -17.18 -4.49
N ALA A 80 -9.15 -16.99 -3.40
CA ALA A 80 -9.05 -17.97 -2.32
C ALA A 80 -10.43 -18.25 -1.69
N ALA A 81 -11.20 -17.21 -1.38
CA ALA A 81 -12.56 -17.33 -0.85
C ALA A 81 -13.48 -18.07 -1.84
N TYR A 82 -13.47 -17.70 -3.12
CA TYR A 82 -14.24 -18.38 -4.16
C TYR A 82 -13.91 -19.88 -4.24
N SER A 83 -12.61 -20.20 -4.28
CA SER A 83 -12.14 -21.59 -4.36
C SER A 83 -12.56 -22.43 -3.14
N PHE A 84 -12.55 -21.84 -1.95
CA PHE A 84 -13.03 -22.46 -0.72
C PHE A 84 -14.52 -22.77 -0.80
N PHE A 85 -15.36 -21.79 -1.16
CA PHE A 85 -16.81 -22.00 -1.27
C PHE A 85 -17.18 -23.04 -2.34
N VAL A 86 -16.50 -23.05 -3.48
CA VAL A 86 -16.76 -24.01 -4.56
C VAL A 86 -16.38 -25.45 -4.17
N HIS A 87 -15.28 -25.63 -3.41
CA HIS A 87 -14.94 -26.97 -2.91
C HIS A 87 -15.92 -27.43 -1.83
N SER A 88 -16.29 -26.56 -0.88
CA SER A 88 -17.26 -26.89 0.17
C SER A 88 -18.68 -27.18 -0.33
N ALA A 89 -19.06 -26.74 -1.53
CA ALA A 89 -20.36 -27.02 -2.12
C ALA A 89 -20.44 -28.39 -2.85
N LYS A 90 -19.30 -29.08 -3.00
CA LYS A 90 -19.21 -30.40 -3.65
C LYS A 90 -19.16 -31.56 -2.68
N ASP A 91 -18.91 -31.29 -1.39
CA ASP A 91 -18.97 -32.24 -0.27
C ASP A 91 -20.38 -32.22 0.36
#